data_AF-A0A535RT78-F1
#
_entry.id   AF-A0A535RT78-F1
#
_cell.length_a   1.000
_cell.length_b   1.000
_cell.length_c   1.000
_cell.angle_alpha   90.00
_cell.angle_beta   90.00
_cell.angle_gamma   90.00
#
_symmetry.space_group_name_H-M   'P 1'
#
loop_
_entity.id
_entity.type
_entity.pdbx_description
1 polymer ?
#
loop_
_entity_poly.entity_id
_entity_poly.type
_entity_poly.pdbx_seq_one_letter_code
_entity_poly.pdbx_strand_id
1 'polypeptide(L)'
;MREGIIVEARKPGERNPFYKKYTARTLRPVVNFDTCIKCTMCWLDCPDECFEVTPSGHYEVVYEACIGCGICAQVCPVKDCIVMVDELKFTDNTDKFVLYDKQPDAYRQWFTEMTGLPAIGSDKPAATGGD
;
A
#
# COMPACT_ATOMS: atom_id res chain seq x y z
N MET A 1 -35.72 31.53 7.75
CA MET A 1 -34.84 30.38 8.00
C MET A 1 -34.44 29.82 6.66
N ARG A 2 -33.15 29.61 6.39
CA ARG A 2 -32.75 28.89 5.16
C ARG A 2 -33.24 27.44 5.30
N GLU A 3 -33.80 26.88 4.24
CA GLU A 3 -34.12 25.46 4.19
C GLU A 3 -32.86 24.67 4.55
N GLY A 4 -32.99 23.78 5.54
CA GLY A 4 -31.86 23.00 6.04
C GLY A 4 -31.40 22.04 4.94
N ILE A 5 -30.12 22.07 4.62
CA ILE A 5 -29.52 21.08 3.72
C ILE A 5 -29.54 19.74 4.46
N ILE A 6 -30.38 18.81 4.01
CA ILE A 6 -30.33 17.42 4.45
C ILE A 6 -29.17 16.78 3.70
N VAL A 7 -28.06 16.56 4.40
CA VAL A 7 -26.92 15.79 3.89
C VAL A 7 -27.07 14.37 4.40
N GLU A 8 -27.21 13.40 3.50
CA GLU A 8 -27.19 11.99 3.90
C GLU A 8 -25.83 11.64 4.49
N ALA A 9 -25.85 11.05 5.70
CA ALA A 9 -24.63 10.57 6.33
C ALA A 9 -24.03 9.44 5.50
N ARG A 10 -22.69 9.43 5.39
CA ARG A 10 -21.94 8.33 4.78
C ARG A 10 -22.29 7.00 5.45
N LYS A 11 -22.31 5.92 4.66
CA LYS A 11 -22.46 4.57 5.20
C LYS A 11 -21.22 4.23 6.06
N PRO A 12 -21.41 3.57 7.22
CA PRO A 12 -20.29 3.04 8.00
C PRO A 12 -19.40 2.15 7.14
N GLY A 13 -18.08 2.32 7.26
CA GLY A 13 -17.08 1.56 6.50
C GLY A 13 -16.65 2.18 5.17
N GLU A 14 -17.28 3.26 4.70
CA GLU A 14 -16.85 3.96 3.48
C GLU A 14 -15.90 5.13 3.79
N ARG A 15 -14.80 5.24 3.05
CA ARG A 15 -13.87 6.39 3.13
C ARG A 15 -14.51 7.66 2.57
N ASN A 16 -14.27 8.82 3.16
CA ASN A 16 -14.75 10.11 2.65
C ASN A 16 -14.14 10.41 1.25
N PRO A 17 -14.93 10.69 0.19
CA PRO A 17 -14.39 10.79 -1.16
C PRO A 17 -13.71 12.14 -1.41
N PHE A 18 -14.01 13.14 -0.57
CA PHE A 18 -13.47 14.49 -0.66
C PHE A 18 -12.24 14.67 0.22
N TYR A 19 -12.08 13.84 1.25
CA TYR A 19 -10.95 13.92 2.17
C TYR A 19 -9.78 13.06 1.68
N LYS A 20 -9.01 13.62 0.75
CA LYS A 20 -7.80 13.02 0.20
C LYS A 20 -6.57 13.52 0.96
N LYS A 21 -5.76 12.60 1.47
CA LYS A 21 -4.60 12.92 2.34
C LYS A 21 -3.27 12.91 1.59
N TYR A 22 -3.25 12.38 0.36
CA TYR A 22 -2.02 12.15 -0.40
C TYR A 22 -1.22 13.39 -0.76
N THR A 23 -1.84 14.57 -0.75
CA THR A 23 -1.18 15.83 -1.10
C THR A 23 -0.13 16.27 -0.07
N ALA A 24 -0.14 15.70 1.13
CA ALA A 24 0.82 16.00 2.19
C ALA A 24 2.11 15.15 2.13
N ARG A 25 2.18 14.16 1.22
CA ARG A 25 3.30 13.21 1.17
C ARG A 25 4.55 13.79 0.52
N THR A 26 5.68 13.51 1.14
CA THR A 26 7.01 13.59 0.50
C THR A 26 7.52 12.21 0.10
N LEU A 27 7.17 11.18 0.88
CA LEU A 27 7.50 9.78 0.64
C LEU A 27 6.23 8.93 0.68
N ARG A 28 6.20 7.81 -0.05
CA ARG A 28 5.16 6.78 0.07
C ARG A 28 5.74 5.39 0.32
N PRO A 29 5.03 4.54 1.08
CA PRO A 29 5.43 3.16 1.26
C PRO A 29 5.15 2.35 -0.01
N VAL A 30 6.17 1.63 -0.49
CA VAL A 30 6.04 0.58 -1.49
C VAL A 30 6.21 -0.75 -0.76
N VAL A 31 5.14 -1.55 -0.75
CA VAL A 31 5.13 -2.87 -0.10
C VAL A 31 5.78 -3.88 -1.03
N ASN A 32 6.39 -4.93 -0.49
CA ASN A 32 6.81 -6.12 -1.20
C ASN A 32 5.93 -7.28 -0.73
N PHE A 33 4.99 -7.69 -1.57
CA PHE A 33 4.05 -8.75 -1.21
C PHE A 33 4.70 -10.15 -1.16
N ASP A 34 5.83 -10.38 -1.83
CA ASP A 34 6.51 -11.69 -1.83
C ASP A 34 7.26 -11.96 -0.51
N THR A 35 7.77 -10.90 0.14
CA THR A 35 8.47 -11.01 1.44
C THR A 35 7.53 -10.80 2.64
N CYS A 36 6.31 -10.30 2.39
CA CYS A 36 5.33 -10.04 3.43
C CYS A 36 4.86 -11.34 4.11
N ILE A 37 5.09 -11.44 5.42
CA ILE A 37 4.64 -12.56 6.26
C ILE A 37 3.22 -12.38 6.86
N LYS A 38 2.49 -11.33 6.45
CA LYS A 38 1.12 -11.05 6.88
C LYS A 38 0.96 -10.90 8.41
N CYS A 39 1.93 -10.26 9.06
CA CYS A 39 1.96 -10.09 10.52
C CYS A 39 1.00 -9.02 11.08
N THR A 40 0.24 -8.31 10.25
CA THR A 40 -0.74 -7.26 10.64
C THR A 40 -0.16 -5.97 11.27
N MET A 41 1.13 -5.91 11.59
CA MET A 41 1.72 -4.74 12.29
C MET A 41 1.56 -3.42 11.52
N CYS A 42 1.78 -3.45 10.20
CA CYS A 42 1.60 -2.25 9.38
C CYS A 42 0.16 -1.73 9.35
N TRP A 43 -0.83 -2.61 9.54
CA TRP A 43 -2.25 -2.25 9.59
C TRP A 43 -2.62 -1.68 10.97
N LEU A 44 -2.15 -2.31 12.06
CA LEU A 44 -2.44 -1.88 13.43
C LEU A 44 -1.81 -0.53 13.79
N ASP A 45 -0.57 -0.30 13.38
CA ASP A 45 0.18 0.91 13.75
C ASP A 45 0.01 2.06 12.75
N CYS A 46 -0.85 1.90 11.73
CA CYS A 46 -1.11 2.97 10.78
C CYS A 46 -2.02 4.04 11.43
N PRO A 47 -1.53 5.28 11.69
CA PRO A 47 -2.33 6.31 12.36
C PRO A 47 -3.54 6.78 11.54
N ASP A 48 -3.50 6.58 10.22
CA ASP A 48 -4.56 6.98 9.29
C ASP A 48 -5.37 5.80 8.76
N GLU A 49 -5.09 4.58 9.24
CA GLU A 49 -5.74 3.34 8.82
C GLU A 49 -5.83 3.25 7.28
N CYS A 50 -4.71 3.48 6.59
CA CYS A 50 -4.68 3.52 5.12
C CYS A 50 -4.52 2.13 4.47
N PHE A 51 -4.38 1.07 5.28
CA PHE A 51 -4.26 -0.29 4.78
C PHE A 51 -5.62 -1.00 4.73
N GLU A 52 -5.89 -1.69 3.63
CA GLU A 52 -7.05 -2.56 3.48
C GLU A 52 -6.60 -4.03 3.40
N VAL A 53 -7.41 -4.93 3.96
CA VAL A 53 -7.13 -6.36 3.95
C VAL A 53 -7.58 -6.94 2.61
N THR A 54 -6.64 -7.50 1.86
CA THR A 54 -6.93 -8.10 0.56
C THR A 54 -7.54 -9.50 0.74
N PRO A 55 -8.23 -10.06 -0.28
CA PRO A 55 -8.78 -11.41 -0.21
C PRO A 55 -7.74 -12.51 0.07
N SER A 56 -6.48 -12.28 -0.32
CA SER A 56 -5.37 -13.19 -0.05
C SER A 56 -4.70 -12.96 1.31
N GLY A 57 -5.21 -12.03 2.12
CA GLY A 57 -4.71 -11.70 3.47
C GLY A 57 -3.46 -10.83 3.47
N HIS A 58 -3.13 -10.17 2.36
CA HIS A 58 -2.14 -9.10 2.36
C HIS A 58 -2.77 -7.77 2.79
N TYR A 59 -1.93 -6.77 2.99
CA TYR A 59 -2.34 -5.41 3.36
C TYR A 59 -1.99 -4.48 2.21
N GLU A 60 -2.99 -4.08 1.43
CA GLU A 60 -2.82 -3.13 0.34
C GLU A 60 -2.89 -1.70 0.87
N VAL A 61 -2.14 -0.79 0.26
CA VAL A 61 -2.10 0.62 0.69
C VAL A 61 -3.07 1.42 -0.15
N VAL A 62 -4.10 1.96 0.48
CA VAL A 62 -4.98 2.96 -0.13
C VAL A 62 -4.23 4.29 -0.18
N TYR A 63 -3.54 4.51 -1.29
CA TYR A 63 -2.69 5.68 -1.46
C TYR A 63 -3.47 6.99 -1.42
N GLU A 64 -4.78 7.01 -1.64
CA GLU A 64 -5.56 8.24 -1.45
C GLU A 64 -5.65 8.70 0.02
N ALA A 65 -5.53 7.75 0.96
CA ALA A 65 -5.60 7.98 2.40
C ALA A 65 -4.24 8.01 3.09
N CYS A 66 -3.18 7.53 2.44
CA CYS A 66 -1.84 7.49 3.01
C CYS A 66 -1.24 8.91 3.16
N ILE A 67 -0.71 9.24 4.34
CA ILE A 67 0.01 10.50 4.61
C ILE A 67 1.53 10.38 4.48
N GLY A 68 2.06 9.19 4.21
CA GLY A 68 3.50 9.01 4.00
C GLY A 68 4.36 9.09 5.26
N CYS A 69 3.80 8.81 6.44
CA CYS A 69 4.50 8.95 7.73
C CYS A 69 5.66 7.97 7.94
N GLY A 70 5.67 6.82 7.24
CA GLY A 70 6.74 5.82 7.31
C GLY A 70 6.72 4.87 8.51
N ILE A 71 5.76 4.98 9.43
CA ILE A 71 5.63 4.09 10.61
C ILE A 71 5.52 2.63 10.17
N CYS A 72 4.77 2.35 9.10
CA CYS A 72 4.62 1.00 8.56
C CYS A 72 5.96 0.36 8.16
N ALA A 73 6.90 1.13 7.60
CA ALA A 73 8.24 0.65 7.26
C ALA A 73 9.10 0.42 8.50
N GLN A 74 8.91 1.22 9.56
CA GLN A 74 9.67 1.08 10.81
C GLN A 74 9.21 -0.12 11.65
N VAL A 75 7.91 -0.40 11.68
CA VAL A 75 7.35 -1.48 12.50
C VAL A 75 7.40 -2.85 11.81
N CYS A 76 7.63 -2.87 10.50
CA CYS A 76 7.69 -4.12 9.76
C CYS A 76 8.85 -4.99 10.27
N PRO A 77 8.59 -6.22 10.74
CA PRO A 77 9.66 -7.11 11.22
C PRO A 77 10.51 -7.70 10.09
N VAL A 78 10.02 -7.63 8.84
CA VAL A 78 10.73 -8.13 7.67
C VAL A 78 11.51 -6.98 7.04
N LYS A 79 12.83 -7.17 6.95
CA LYS A 79 13.73 -6.20 6.33
C LYS A 79 13.31 -5.93 4.89
N ASP A 80 13.28 -4.66 4.51
CA ASP A 80 13.00 -4.19 3.15
C ASP A 80 11.64 -4.66 2.56
N CYS A 81 10.71 -5.11 3.42
CA CYS A 81 9.36 -5.47 2.97
C CYS A 81 8.50 -4.23 2.68
N ILE A 82 8.71 -3.12 3.39
CA ILE A 82 8.07 -1.84 3.09
C ILE A 82 9.17 -0.80 2.95
N VAL A 83 9.28 -0.22 1.76
CA VAL A 83 10.33 0.74 1.42
C VAL A 83 9.68 2.09 1.17
N MET A 84 10.19 3.13 1.83
CA MET A 84 9.72 4.49 1.58
C MET A 84 10.41 5.04 0.33
N VAL A 85 9.61 5.46 -0.65
CA VAL A 85 10.06 5.98 -1.94
C VAL A 85 9.54 7.41 -2.14
N ASP A 86 10.35 8.27 -2.76
CA ASP A 86 9.98 9.65 -3.09
C ASP A 86 8.67 9.73 -3.90
N GLU A 87 7.70 10.51 -3.40
CA GLU A 87 6.39 10.69 -4.03
C GLU A 87 6.49 11.24 -5.46
N LEU A 88 7.52 12.03 -5.79
CA LEU A 88 7.70 12.62 -7.12
C LEU A 88 7.96 11.59 -8.23
N LYS A 89 8.31 10.35 -7.87
CA LYS A 89 8.46 9.26 -8.85
C LYS A 89 7.12 8.70 -9.34
N PHE A 90 6.01 9.08 -8.72
CA PHE A 90 4.71 8.48 -8.98
C PHE A 90 3.75 9.45 -9.69
N THR A 91 2.98 8.92 -10.63
CA THR A 91 1.98 9.68 -11.39
C THR A 91 0.55 9.39 -10.96
N ASP A 92 0.35 8.34 -10.15
CA ASP A 92 -0.97 7.85 -9.78
C ASP A 92 -1.01 7.26 -8.35
N ASN A 93 -2.25 7.13 -7.83
CA ASN A 93 -2.58 6.55 -6.52
C ASN A 93 -3.32 5.20 -6.66
N THR A 94 -3.14 4.49 -7.77
CA THR A 94 -3.83 3.22 -7.99
C THR A 94 -3.33 2.14 -7.05
N ASP A 95 -4.24 1.23 -6.69
CA ASP A 95 -3.92 0.03 -5.93
C ASP A 95 -2.96 -0.86 -6.74
N LYS A 96 -1.80 -1.14 -6.15
CA LYS A 96 -0.75 -1.97 -6.74
C LYS A 96 -0.88 -3.45 -6.37
N PHE A 97 -1.72 -3.80 -5.41
CA PHE A 97 -2.06 -5.18 -5.10
C PHE A 97 -2.79 -5.85 -6.27
N VAL A 98 -3.69 -5.14 -6.96
CA VAL A 98 -4.35 -5.66 -8.19
C VAL A 98 -3.32 -6.06 -9.25
N LEU A 99 -2.22 -5.32 -9.38
CA LEU A 99 -1.13 -5.66 -10.30
C LEU A 99 -0.40 -6.93 -9.83
N TYR A 100 -0.10 -7.02 -8.54
CA TYR A 100 0.54 -8.21 -7.95
C TYR A 100 -0.30 -9.48 -8.13
N ASP A 101 -1.61 -9.40 -7.86
CA ASP A 101 -2.54 -10.53 -7.92
C ASP A 101 -2.68 -11.08 -9.35
N LYS A 102 -2.73 -10.19 -10.35
CA LYS A 102 -2.91 -10.59 -11.76
C LYS A 102 -1.59 -10.91 -12.46
N GLN A 103 -0.53 -10.16 -12.17
CA GLN A 103 0.75 -10.19 -12.88
C GLN A 103 1.92 -10.01 -11.89
N PRO A 104 2.23 -11.04 -11.08
CA PRO A 104 3.23 -10.94 -10.03
C PRO A 104 4.63 -10.59 -10.57
N ASP A 105 5.00 -11.07 -11.76
CA ASP A 105 6.29 -10.74 -12.37
C ASP A 105 6.40 -9.27 -12.79
N ALA A 106 5.31 -8.71 -13.34
CA ALA A 106 5.26 -7.29 -13.68
C ALA A 106 5.36 -6.42 -12.41
N TYR A 107 4.70 -6.85 -11.33
CA TYR A 107 4.80 -6.19 -10.03
C TYR A 107 6.24 -6.23 -9.47
N ARG A 108 6.94 -7.36 -9.57
CA ARG A 108 8.33 -7.51 -9.11
C ARG A 108 9.27 -6.56 -9.86
N GLN A 109 9.09 -6.44 -11.18
CA GLN A 109 9.86 -5.51 -12.01
C GLN A 109 9.59 -4.06 -11.57
N TRP A 110 8.31 -3.70 -11.43
CA TRP A 110 7.89 -2.38 -10.94
C TRP A 110 8.44 -2.06 -9.55
N PHE A 111 8.39 -3.01 -8.61
CA PHE A 111 8.93 -2.86 -7.27
C PHE A 111 10.43 -2.54 -7.32
N THR A 112 11.17 -3.30 -8.14
CA THR A 112 12.62 -3.14 -8.30
C THR A 112 12.96 -1.79 -8.93
N GLU A 113 12.20 -1.36 -9.92
CA GLU A 113 12.36 -0.05 -10.56
C GLU A 113 12.14 1.11 -9.57
N MET A 114 11.08 1.02 -8.75
CA MET A 114 10.70 2.09 -7.82
C MET A 114 11.66 2.19 -6.62
N THR A 115 12.01 1.04 -6.05
CA THR A 115 12.78 0.95 -4.79
C THR A 115 14.28 0.78 -4.99
N GLY A 116 14.72 0.29 -6.15
CA GLY A 116 16.11 -0.12 -6.39
C GLY A 116 16.52 -1.41 -5.67
N LEU A 117 15.58 -2.10 -5.00
CA LEU A 117 15.81 -3.33 -4.26
C LEU A 117 15.22 -4.53 -4.99
N PRO A 118 15.82 -5.73 -4.87
CA PRO A 118 15.25 -6.92 -5.47
C PRO A 118 13.90 -7.25 -4.81
N ALA A 119 12.88 -7.49 -5.64
CA ALA A 119 11.56 -7.90 -5.15
C ALA A 119 11.57 -9.27 -4.46
N ILE A 120 12.57 -10.11 -4.71
CA ILE A 120 12.74 -11.40 -4.05
C ILE A 120 13.96 -11.26 -3.13
N GLY A 121 13.80 -11.57 -1.84
CA GLY A 121 14.94 -11.68 -0.92
C GLY A 121 15.93 -12.70 -1.50
N SER A 122 17.23 -12.42 -1.42
CA SER A 122 18.35 -13.16 -2.05
C SER A 122 18.37 -14.68 -1.88
N ASP A 123 17.44 -15.25 -1.09
CA ASP A 123 17.45 -16.62 -0.61
C ASP A 123 16.22 -17.43 -1.06
N LYS A 124 15.26 -16.83 -1.78
CA LYS A 124 14.11 -17.58 -2.32
C LYS A 124 14.31 -17.79 -3.82
N PRO A 125 14.54 -19.02 -4.31
CA PRO A 125 14.57 -19.25 -5.75
C PRO A 125 13.24 -18.77 -6.32
N ALA A 126 13.32 -18.00 -7.41
CA ALA A 126 12.17 -17.63 -8.21
C ALA A 126 11.30 -18.89 -8.37
N ALA A 127 10.01 -18.78 -8.03
CA ALA A 127 9.08 -19.87 -8.28
C ALA A 127 9.11 -20.12 -9.79
N THR A 128 9.90 -21.10 -10.21
CA THR A 128 9.84 -21.66 -11.55
C THR A 128 8.46 -22.27 -11.64
N GLY A 129 7.58 -21.60 -12.38
CA GLY A 129 6.28 -22.14 -12.75
C GLY A 129 6.51 -23.53 -13.34
N GLY A 130 5.99 -24.53 -12.64
CA GLY A 130 5.84 -25.88 -13.17
C GLY A 130 4.60 -25.93 -14.04
N ASP A 131 4.82 -26.40 -15.27
CA ASP A 131 3.94 -27.06 -16.23
C ASP A 131 2.62 -26.38 -16.66
#